data_AF-A0A956EXG1-F1
#
_entry.id   AF-A0A956EXG1-F1
#
_cell.length_a   1.000
_cell.length_b   1.000
_cell.length_c   1.000
_cell.angle_alpha   90.00
_cell.angle_beta   90.00
_cell.angle_gamma   90.00
#
_symmetry.space_group_name_H-M   'P 1'
#
loop_
_entity.id
_entity.type
_entity.pdbx_description
1 polymer ?
#
loop_
_entity_poly.entity_id
_entity_poly.type
_entity_poly.pdbx_seq_one_letter_code
_entity_poly.pdbx_strand_id
1 'polypeptide(L)'
;MTLLRELIEIPEQVHKGDFVLKLSDGVRDGALTLRDYVVTEQLLGAFDRALKLVKGAVETGQSKAAFLHGSFGSGKSHFMAVLHLLLSQDHSARSQPDLAPVVAGNEWLKGKKFLLVPFHMLGAKSLEHAIFSQYIGHVRQLHPDAPTPAVFLGEKVLEQAEVERQKDEKAFLAKLGGGAGDWGALDSWTLDRYQRA
;
A
#
# COMPACT_ATOMS: atom_id res chain seq x y z
N MET A 1 -49.05 15.32 6.47
CA MET A 1 -48.39 14.01 6.33
C MET A 1 -47.14 14.23 5.54
N THR A 2 -45.97 13.89 6.08
CA THR A 2 -44.69 13.98 5.37
C THR A 2 -44.62 12.85 4.35
N LEU A 3 -44.33 13.18 3.09
CA LEU A 3 -44.23 12.18 2.02
C LEU A 3 -42.80 11.64 1.95
N LEU A 4 -42.64 10.38 1.54
CA LEU A 4 -41.31 9.76 1.44
C LEU A 4 -40.35 10.55 0.52
N ARG A 5 -40.90 11.17 -0.54
CA ARG A 5 -40.15 12.03 -1.48
C ARG A 5 -39.60 13.31 -0.84
N GLU A 6 -40.15 13.72 0.29
CA GLU A 6 -39.70 14.91 1.05
C GLU A 6 -38.59 14.55 2.04
N LEU A 7 -38.30 13.26 2.21
CA LEU A 7 -37.28 12.73 3.12
C LEU A 7 -36.05 12.16 2.40
N ILE A 8 -36.17 11.90 1.09
CA ILE A 8 -35.12 11.30 0.28
C ILE A 8 -34.82 12.25 -0.88
N GLU A 9 -33.64 12.84 -0.84
CA GLU A 9 -33.12 13.63 -1.96
C GLU A 9 -32.65 12.66 -3.05
N ILE A 10 -33.38 12.61 -4.16
CA ILE A 10 -33.03 11.76 -5.31
C ILE A 10 -32.30 12.65 -6.32
N PRO A 11 -31.01 12.39 -6.61
CA PRO A 11 -30.28 13.14 -7.60
C PRO A 11 -30.90 12.97 -8.99
N GLU A 12 -31.00 14.07 -9.76
CA GLU A 12 -31.59 14.06 -11.11
C GLU A 12 -30.75 13.25 -12.11
N GLN A 13 -29.45 13.10 -11.86
CA GLN A 13 -28.53 12.31 -12.67
C GLN A 13 -27.51 11.59 -11.77
N VAL A 14 -27.22 10.33 -12.12
CA VAL A 14 -26.17 9.52 -11.51
C VAL A 14 -25.32 8.87 -12.58
N HIS A 15 -24.00 8.93 -12.41
CA HIS A 15 -23.03 8.30 -13.30
C HIS A 15 -22.47 7.03 -12.66
N LYS A 16 -21.98 6.10 -13.49
CA LYS A 16 -21.40 4.83 -13.00
C LYS A 16 -20.20 5.04 -12.06
N GLY A 17 -19.50 6.17 -12.21
CA GLY A 17 -18.40 6.58 -11.33
C GLY A 17 -18.85 6.92 -9.91
N ASP A 18 -20.08 7.39 -9.71
CA ASP A 18 -20.59 7.85 -8.42
C ASP A 18 -20.84 6.68 -7.46
N PHE A 19 -21.08 5.48 -8.00
CA PHE A 19 -21.26 4.26 -7.22
C PHE A 19 -19.95 3.50 -6.95
N VAL A 20 -18.86 3.85 -7.65
CA VAL A 20 -17.59 3.11 -7.59
C VAL A 20 -16.47 4.06 -7.19
N LEU A 21 -16.33 4.23 -5.88
CA LEU A 21 -15.25 5.02 -5.30
C LEU A 21 -13.90 4.32 -5.54
N LYS A 22 -13.04 4.95 -6.34
CA LYS A 22 -11.63 4.54 -6.48
C LYS A 22 -10.90 4.94 -5.20
N LEU A 23 -10.13 4.02 -4.64
CA LEU A 23 -9.39 4.25 -3.39
C LEU A 23 -8.46 5.48 -3.49
N SER A 24 -7.83 5.69 -4.65
CA SER A 24 -6.99 6.87 -4.92
C SER A 24 -7.75 8.19 -4.82
N ASP A 25 -9.03 8.20 -5.20
CA ASP A 25 -9.84 9.40 -5.29
C ASP A 25 -10.46 9.69 -3.92
N GLY A 26 -10.88 8.66 -3.19
CA GLY A 26 -11.42 8.79 -1.83
C GLY A 26 -10.40 9.25 -0.79
N VAL A 27 -9.11 8.98 -1.01
CA VAL A 27 -8.05 9.49 -0.14
C VAL A 27 -7.80 10.99 -0.35
N ARG A 28 -8.08 11.50 -1.56
CA ARG A 28 -7.79 12.90 -1.93
C ARG A 28 -8.82 13.89 -1.40
N ASP A 29 -10.07 13.45 -1.22
CA ASP A 29 -11.15 14.25 -0.64
C ASP A 29 -11.83 13.49 0.51
N GLY A 30 -11.29 13.66 1.72
CA GLY A 30 -11.77 12.99 2.92
C GLY A 30 -13.18 13.43 3.33
N ALA A 31 -13.51 14.71 3.13
CA ALA A 31 -14.83 15.24 3.47
C ALA A 31 -15.92 14.64 2.58
N LEU A 32 -15.68 14.57 1.26
CA LEU A 32 -16.60 13.90 0.32
C LEU A 32 -16.75 12.41 0.67
N THR A 33 -15.64 11.75 0.96
CA THR A 33 -15.64 10.31 1.32
C THR A 33 -16.46 10.04 2.58
N LEU A 34 -16.42 10.93 3.57
CA LEU A 34 -17.13 10.72 4.83
C LEU A 34 -18.59 11.17 4.80
N ARG A 35 -18.95 12.12 3.93
CA ARG A 35 -20.31 12.69 3.85
C ARG A 35 -21.38 11.62 3.70
N ASP A 36 -21.14 10.68 2.79
CA ASP A 36 -22.11 9.66 2.42
C ASP A 36 -21.78 8.28 3.05
N TYR A 37 -20.83 8.23 4.00
CA TYR A 37 -20.39 6.99 4.63
C TYR A 37 -21.16 6.69 5.90
N VAL A 38 -22.09 5.72 5.82
CA VAL A 38 -22.85 5.26 6.97
C VAL A 38 -22.01 4.30 7.81
N VAL A 39 -21.67 4.72 9.02
CA VAL A 39 -20.88 3.93 9.96
C VAL A 39 -21.80 3.07 10.81
N THR A 40 -21.76 1.75 10.62
CA THR A 40 -22.51 0.79 11.42
C THR A 40 -21.67 0.23 12.58
N GLU A 41 -22.30 -0.36 13.59
CA GLU A 41 -21.58 -1.02 14.70
C GLU A 41 -20.60 -2.10 14.21
N GLN A 42 -20.98 -2.84 13.16
CA GLN A 42 -20.12 -3.83 12.54
C GLN A 42 -18.87 -3.19 11.91
N LEU A 43 -19.03 -2.02 11.28
CA LEU A 43 -17.91 -1.26 10.71
C LEU A 43 -17.01 -0.69 11.81
N LEU A 44 -17.55 -0.18 12.92
CA LEU A 44 -16.75 0.24 14.08
C LEU A 44 -15.85 -0.89 14.57
N GLY A 45 -16.42 -2.09 14.76
CA GLY A 45 -15.65 -3.27 15.13
C GLY A 45 -14.62 -3.67 14.08
N ALA A 46 -14.91 -3.49 12.79
CA ALA A 46 -13.97 -3.79 11.71
C ALA A 46 -12.79 -2.80 11.68
N PHE A 47 -13.03 -1.50 11.87
CA PHE A 47 -11.97 -0.49 11.96
C PHE A 47 -11.08 -0.72 13.18
N ASP A 48 -11.67 -1.01 14.34
CA ASP A 48 -10.89 -1.32 15.56
C ASP A 48 -9.98 -2.54 15.35
N ARG A 49 -10.48 -3.63 14.74
CA ARG A 49 -9.65 -4.79 14.39
C ARG A 49 -8.51 -4.44 13.43
N ALA A 50 -8.81 -3.65 12.40
CA ALA A 50 -7.81 -3.23 11.42
C ALA A 50 -6.71 -2.37 12.07
N LEU A 51 -7.08 -1.39 12.91
CA LEU A 51 -6.13 -0.54 13.61
C LEU A 51 -5.31 -1.32 14.64
N LYS A 52 -5.89 -2.31 15.33
CA LYS A 52 -5.15 -3.22 16.22
C LYS A 52 -4.11 -4.06 15.47
N LEU A 53 -4.42 -4.50 14.26
CA LEU A 53 -3.45 -5.20 13.41
C LEU A 53 -2.26 -4.29 13.08
N VAL A 54 -2.53 -3.05 12.66
CA VAL A 54 -1.49 -2.05 12.37
C VAL A 54 -0.68 -1.74 13.62
N LYS A 55 -1.33 -1.48 14.76
CA LYS A 55 -0.70 -1.26 16.07
C LYS A 55 0.29 -2.38 16.38
N GLY A 56 -0.18 -3.63 16.29
CA GLY A 56 0.65 -4.78 16.57
C GLY A 56 1.80 -4.97 15.58
N ALA A 57 1.72 -4.48 14.34
CA ALA A 57 2.85 -4.49 13.40
C ALA A 57 3.90 -3.44 13.78
N VAL A 58 3.45 -2.24 14.19
CA VAL A 58 4.32 -1.15 14.65
C VAL A 58 5.05 -1.52 15.94
N GLU A 59 4.36 -2.11 16.92
CA GLU A 59 4.93 -2.46 18.22
C GLU A 59 5.94 -3.61 18.14
N THR A 60 5.70 -4.61 17.28
CA THR A 60 6.61 -5.75 17.15
C THR A 60 7.70 -5.55 16.09
N GLY A 61 7.58 -4.52 15.25
CA GLY A 61 8.47 -4.31 14.10
C GLY A 61 8.36 -5.42 13.05
N GLN A 62 7.24 -6.14 12.99
CA GLN A 62 7.02 -7.24 12.06
C GLN A 62 5.99 -6.86 10.99
N SER A 63 6.27 -7.26 9.74
CA SER A 63 5.32 -7.13 8.64
C SER A 63 4.10 -8.01 8.89
N LYS A 64 2.91 -7.40 8.85
CA LYS A 64 1.62 -8.10 8.94
C LYS A 64 0.79 -7.82 7.70
N ALA A 65 0.04 -8.82 7.26
CA ALA A 65 -0.88 -8.72 6.13
C ALA A 65 -2.27 -9.18 6.55
N ALA A 66 -3.29 -8.59 5.94
CA ALA A 66 -4.68 -9.02 6.07
C ALA A 66 -5.40 -8.86 4.74
N PHE A 67 -6.36 -9.76 4.49
CA PHE A 67 -7.24 -9.68 3.33
C PHE A 67 -8.60 -9.13 3.76
N LEU A 68 -9.03 -8.06 3.08
CA LEU A 68 -10.39 -7.56 3.20
C LEU A 68 -11.27 -8.29 2.18
N HIS A 69 -12.14 -9.17 2.66
CA HIS A 69 -13.08 -9.92 1.84
C HIS A 69 -14.48 -9.30 1.88
N GLY A 70 -15.21 -9.39 0.76
CA GLY A 70 -16.58 -8.90 0.63
C GLY A 70 -17.06 -8.95 -0.81
N SER A 71 -18.37 -9.04 -1.00
CA SER A 71 -19.01 -9.08 -2.33
C SER A 71 -18.77 -7.79 -3.13
N PHE A 72 -19.01 -7.83 -4.44
CA PHE A 72 -18.99 -6.62 -5.27
C PHE A 72 -19.99 -5.59 -4.73
N GLY A 73 -19.58 -4.32 -4.65
CA GLY A 73 -20.43 -3.25 -4.08
C GLY A 73 -20.53 -3.23 -2.55
N SER A 74 -19.87 -4.13 -1.82
CA SER A 74 -19.96 -4.19 -0.34
C SER A 74 -19.20 -3.09 0.41
N GLY A 75 -18.74 -2.04 -0.28
CA GLY A 75 -18.02 -0.92 0.35
C GLY A 75 -16.54 -1.17 0.68
N LYS A 76 -15.87 -2.20 0.14
CA LYS A 76 -14.45 -2.50 0.45
C LYS A 76 -13.50 -1.33 0.19
N SER A 77 -13.61 -0.70 -0.98
CA SER A 77 -12.77 0.46 -1.33
C SER A 77 -13.04 1.64 -0.41
N HIS A 78 -14.32 1.85 -0.03
CA HIS A 78 -14.73 2.90 0.88
C HIS A 78 -14.21 2.68 2.29
N PHE A 79 -14.30 1.43 2.79
CA PHE A 79 -13.69 1.03 4.06
C PHE A 79 -12.18 1.31 4.06
N MET A 80 -11.47 0.95 2.99
CA MET A 80 -10.04 1.22 2.88
C MET A 80 -9.73 2.73 2.82
N ALA A 81 -10.58 3.53 2.18
CA ALA A 81 -10.42 4.99 2.14
C ALA A 81 -10.60 5.60 3.54
N VAL A 82 -11.63 5.19 4.28
CA VAL A 82 -11.86 5.66 5.66
C VAL A 82 -10.75 5.19 6.60
N LEU A 83 -10.31 3.93 6.50
CA LEU A 83 -9.16 3.43 7.26
C LEU A 83 -7.89 4.22 6.94
N HIS A 84 -7.68 4.58 5.68
CA HIS A 84 -6.57 5.44 5.26
C HIS A 84 -6.67 6.82 5.93
N LEU A 85 -7.83 7.47 5.92
CA LEU A 85 -8.03 8.77 6.59
C LEU A 85 -7.76 8.67 8.11
N LEU A 86 -8.21 7.59 8.76
CA LEU A 86 -7.95 7.34 10.18
C LEU A 86 -6.45 7.18 10.47
N LEU A 87 -5.72 6.40 9.65
CA LEU A 87 -4.28 6.21 9.78
C LEU A 87 -3.47 7.48 9.47
N SER A 88 -3.94 8.28 8.51
CA SER A 88 -3.41 9.62 8.23
C SER A 88 -3.69 10.64 9.33
N GLN A 89 -4.51 10.29 10.32
CA GLN A 89 -5.03 11.21 11.34
C GLN A 89 -5.71 12.44 10.73
N ASP A 90 -6.40 12.23 9.61
CA ASP A 90 -7.12 13.29 8.91
C ASP A 90 -8.16 13.96 9.82
N HIS A 91 -8.26 15.30 9.72
CA HIS A 91 -9.15 16.07 10.58
C HIS A 91 -10.62 15.70 10.36
N SER A 92 -11.06 15.49 9.11
CA SER A 92 -12.45 15.17 8.80
C SER A 92 -12.86 13.82 9.39
N ALA A 93 -12.00 12.81 9.28
CA ALA A 93 -12.28 11.48 9.86
C ALA A 93 -12.30 11.52 11.39
N ARG A 94 -11.47 12.35 12.01
CA ARG A 94 -11.42 12.50 13.46
C ARG A 94 -12.59 13.30 14.03
N SER A 95 -13.14 14.22 13.24
CA SER A 95 -14.26 15.07 13.63
C SER A 95 -15.62 14.43 13.35
N GLN A 96 -15.67 13.29 12.65
CA GLN A 96 -16.90 12.55 12.38
C GLN A 96 -17.43 11.88 13.67
N PRO A 97 -18.59 12.29 14.22
CA PRO A 97 -19.09 11.76 15.50
C PRO A 97 -19.25 10.24 15.52
N ASP A 98 -19.69 9.65 14.41
CA ASP A 98 -19.88 8.19 14.34
C ASP A 98 -18.56 7.42 14.43
N LEU A 99 -17.43 8.01 14.04
CA LEU A 99 -16.10 7.41 14.17
C LEU A 99 -15.43 7.70 15.52
N ALA A 100 -16.04 8.55 16.37
CA ALA A 100 -15.46 8.94 17.66
C ALA A 100 -15.04 7.76 18.55
N PRO A 101 -15.80 6.65 18.66
CA PRO A 101 -15.38 5.49 19.45
C PRO A 101 -14.07 4.86 18.93
N VAL A 102 -13.90 4.79 17.61
CA VAL A 102 -12.69 4.24 16.98
C VAL A 102 -11.50 5.18 17.22
N VAL A 103 -11.72 6.49 17.08
CA VAL A 103 -10.68 7.50 17.31
C VAL A 103 -10.21 7.49 18.77
N ALA A 104 -11.15 7.49 19.72
CA ALA A 104 -10.87 7.43 21.16
C ALA A 104 -10.15 6.13 21.57
N GLY A 105 -10.52 4.99 20.98
CA GLY A 105 -9.86 3.71 21.25
C GLY A 105 -8.43 3.60 20.68
N ASN A 106 -8.00 4.53 19.82
CA ASN A 106 -6.76 4.44 19.05
C ASN A 106 -5.82 5.64 19.25
N GLU A 107 -5.75 6.20 20.47
CA GLU A 107 -4.85 7.32 20.80
C GLU A 107 -3.36 7.05 20.52
N TRP A 108 -2.95 5.78 20.46
CA TRP A 108 -1.59 5.35 20.11
C TRP A 108 -1.12 5.87 18.73
N LEU A 109 -2.06 6.23 17.84
CA LEU A 109 -1.76 6.86 16.56
C LEU A 109 -1.15 8.26 16.74
N LYS A 110 -1.40 8.95 17.87
CA LYS A 110 -0.92 10.31 18.11
C LYS A 110 0.61 10.39 17.99
N GLY A 111 1.07 11.31 17.15
CA GLY A 111 2.51 11.50 16.88
C GLY A 111 3.14 10.46 15.95
N LYS A 112 2.41 9.43 15.53
CA LYS A 112 2.87 8.50 14.49
C LYS A 112 2.63 9.11 13.10
N LYS A 113 3.59 8.87 12.21
CA LYS A 113 3.50 9.23 10.79
C LYS A 113 3.64 7.96 9.98
N PHE A 114 2.63 7.68 9.15
CA PHE A 114 2.61 6.53 8.26
C PHE A 114 2.80 6.99 6.84
N LEU A 115 3.62 6.27 6.08
CA LEU A 115 3.60 6.36 4.63
C LEU A 115 2.57 5.36 4.12
N LEU A 116 1.39 5.85 3.76
CA LEU A 116 0.30 5.03 3.25
C LEU A 116 0.38 4.98 1.73
N VAL A 117 0.58 3.80 1.16
CA VAL A 117 0.80 3.63 -0.28
C VAL A 117 -0.44 2.99 -0.90
N PRO A 118 -1.37 3.77 -1.49
CA PRO A 118 -2.50 3.20 -2.20
C PRO A 118 -2.04 2.59 -3.53
N PHE A 119 -2.36 1.31 -3.76
CA PHE A 119 -2.06 0.61 -5.00
C PHE A 119 -3.22 -0.32 -5.42
N HIS A 120 -3.20 -0.73 -6.69
CA HIS A 120 -4.12 -1.73 -7.23
C HIS A 120 -3.36 -2.74 -8.09
N MET A 121 -3.93 -3.93 -8.25
CA MET A 121 -3.34 -5.00 -9.06
C MET A 121 -3.69 -4.93 -10.54
N LEU A 122 -4.49 -3.96 -10.99
CA LEU A 122 -4.85 -3.83 -12.41
C LEU A 122 -3.59 -3.62 -13.26
N GLY A 123 -3.37 -4.52 -14.21
CA GLY A 123 -2.20 -4.48 -15.10
C GLY A 123 -0.87 -4.86 -14.45
N ALA A 124 -0.85 -5.27 -13.18
CA ALA A 124 0.38 -5.70 -12.51
C ALA A 124 0.78 -7.12 -12.91
N LYS A 125 2.08 -7.32 -13.18
CA LYS A 125 2.66 -8.62 -13.55
C LYS A 125 2.88 -9.56 -12.36
N SER A 126 3.12 -8.99 -11.18
CA SER A 126 3.26 -9.69 -9.90
C SER A 126 2.90 -8.77 -8.74
N LEU A 127 2.81 -9.33 -7.53
CA LEU A 127 2.56 -8.55 -6.31
C LEU A 127 3.74 -7.63 -5.99
N GLU A 128 4.96 -8.14 -6.12
CA GLU A 128 6.21 -7.39 -5.91
C GLU A 128 6.26 -6.19 -6.86
N HIS A 129 5.97 -6.42 -8.14
CA HIS A 129 5.91 -5.35 -9.13
C HIS A 129 4.83 -4.33 -8.79
N ALA A 130 3.64 -4.76 -8.34
CA ALA A 130 2.57 -3.84 -7.95
C ALA A 130 2.97 -2.95 -6.76
N ILE A 131 3.56 -3.57 -5.72
CA ILE A 131 3.93 -2.88 -4.48
C ILE A 131 5.10 -1.92 -4.73
N PHE A 132 6.19 -2.39 -5.33
CA PHE A 132 7.42 -1.59 -5.45
C PHE A 132 7.29 -0.46 -6.45
N SER A 133 6.68 -0.72 -7.62
CA SER A 133 6.47 0.32 -8.63
C SER A 133 5.57 1.44 -8.07
N GLN A 134 4.50 1.08 -7.35
CA GLN A 134 3.62 2.08 -6.76
C GLN A 134 4.27 2.80 -5.59
N TYR A 135 5.02 2.11 -4.74
CA TYR A 135 5.78 2.73 -3.65
C TYR A 135 6.75 3.79 -4.16
N ILE A 136 7.55 3.47 -5.18
CA ILE A 136 8.50 4.43 -5.77
C ILE A 136 7.75 5.61 -6.39
N GLY A 137 6.69 5.34 -7.16
CA GLY A 137 5.85 6.38 -7.75
C GLY A 137 5.28 7.32 -6.69
N HIS A 138 4.77 6.75 -5.60
CA HIS A 138 4.17 7.51 -4.50
C HIS A 138 5.20 8.34 -3.73
N VAL A 139 6.37 7.78 -3.42
CA VAL A 139 7.46 8.53 -2.75
C VAL A 139 7.94 9.68 -3.62
N ARG A 140 8.09 9.48 -4.94
CA ARG A 140 8.49 10.55 -5.87
C ARG A 140 7.46 11.67 -5.96
N GLN A 141 6.17 11.35 -5.85
CA GLN A 141 5.11 12.36 -5.81
C GLN A 141 5.16 13.18 -4.52
N LEU A 142 5.38 12.54 -3.37
CA LEU A 142 5.45 13.23 -2.06
C LEU A 142 6.77 13.96 -1.82
N HIS A 143 7.87 13.45 -2.37
CA HIS A 143 9.22 13.94 -2.16
C HIS A 143 9.99 14.01 -3.49
N PRO A 144 9.69 14.98 -4.37
CA PRO A 144 10.30 15.09 -5.70
C PRO A 144 11.82 15.24 -5.67
N ASP A 145 12.35 15.92 -4.65
CA ASP A 145 13.77 16.23 -4.52
C ASP A 145 14.56 15.15 -3.76
N ALA A 146 13.89 14.13 -3.21
CA ALA A 146 14.54 13.05 -2.48
C ALA A 146 15.14 12.01 -3.45
N PRO A 147 16.24 11.33 -3.07
CA PRO A 147 16.78 10.23 -3.86
C PRO A 147 15.73 9.13 -4.01
N THR A 148 15.71 8.50 -5.19
CA THR A 148 14.77 7.39 -5.46
C THR A 148 15.05 6.25 -4.49
N PRO A 149 14.02 5.70 -3.80
CA PRO A 149 14.19 4.58 -2.90
C PRO A 149 14.89 3.41 -3.60
N ALA A 150 15.90 2.87 -2.93
CA ALA A 150 16.80 1.88 -3.49
C ALA A 150 16.22 0.45 -3.39
N VAL A 151 14.99 0.27 -3.85
CA VAL A 151 14.23 -0.98 -3.73
C VAL A 151 14.66 -2.00 -4.79
N PHE A 152 15.15 -1.51 -5.94
CA PHE A 152 15.67 -2.32 -7.05
C PHE A 152 17.20 -2.33 -7.12
N LEU A 153 17.90 -2.15 -5.99
CA LEU A 153 19.37 -2.22 -5.97
C LEU A 153 19.89 -3.54 -6.57
N GLY A 154 19.19 -4.64 -6.33
CA GLY A 154 19.50 -5.94 -6.95
C GLY A 154 19.43 -5.92 -8.47
N GLU A 155 18.37 -5.35 -9.06
CA GLU A 155 18.24 -5.30 -10.53
C GLU A 155 19.34 -4.47 -11.18
N LYS A 156 19.68 -3.30 -10.62
CA LYS A 156 20.78 -2.49 -11.15
C LYS A 156 22.13 -3.19 -11.03
N VAL A 157 22.35 -3.94 -9.95
CA VAL A 157 23.56 -4.75 -9.77
C VAL A 157 23.59 -5.88 -10.80
N LEU A 158 22.46 -6.54 -11.07
CA LEU A 158 22.34 -7.60 -12.07
C LEU A 158 22.49 -7.06 -13.51
N GLU A 159 21.88 -5.92 -13.85
CA GLU A 159 22.06 -5.25 -15.13
C GLU A 159 23.52 -4.85 -15.35
N GLN A 160 24.16 -4.27 -14.33
CA GLN A 160 25.58 -3.93 -14.39
C GLN A 160 26.46 -5.18 -14.47
N ALA A 161 26.09 -6.27 -13.80
CA ALA A 161 26.77 -7.56 -13.92
C ALA A 161 26.69 -8.11 -15.35
N GLU A 162 25.54 -7.99 -16.03
CA GLU A 162 25.43 -8.35 -17.45
C GLU A 162 26.29 -7.47 -18.36
N VAL A 163 26.33 -6.16 -18.12
CA VAL A 163 27.18 -5.24 -18.89
C VAL A 163 28.67 -5.58 -18.72
N GLU A 164 29.11 -5.89 -17.50
CA GLU A 164 30.50 -6.30 -17.24
C GLU A 164 30.82 -7.67 -17.83
N ARG A 165 29.89 -8.64 -17.77
CA ARG A 165 30.03 -9.95 -18.41
C ARG A 165 30.18 -9.83 -19.92
N GLN A 166 29.39 -8.97 -20.56
CA GLN A 166 29.44 -8.76 -22.01
C GLN A 166 30.76 -8.12 -22.48
N LYS A 167 31.44 -7.34 -21.62
CA LYS A 167 32.75 -6.78 -21.92
C LYS A 167 33.85 -7.84 -21.89
N ASP A 168 33.86 -8.68 -20.85
CA ASP A 168 34.82 -9.78 -20.71
C ASP A 168 34.26 -10.87 -19.78
N GLU A 169 33.68 -11.91 -20.39
CA GLU A 169 33.03 -13.00 -19.66
C GLU A 169 34.02 -13.80 -18.80
N LYS A 170 35.24 -14.04 -19.30
CA LYS A 170 36.24 -14.83 -18.58
C LYS A 170 36.74 -14.10 -17.35
N ALA A 171 37.04 -12.80 -17.48
CA ALA A 171 37.47 -11.99 -16.35
C ALA A 171 36.34 -11.77 -15.33
N PHE A 172 35.09 -11.63 -15.79
CA PHE A 172 33.92 -11.50 -14.93
C PHE A 172 33.69 -12.75 -14.07
N LEU A 173 33.67 -13.95 -14.69
CA LEU A 173 33.50 -15.21 -13.97
C LEU A 173 34.64 -15.49 -12.98
N ALA A 174 35.88 -15.11 -13.34
CA ALA A 174 37.02 -15.22 -12.43
C ALA A 174 36.87 -14.31 -11.19
N LYS A 175 36.32 -13.09 -11.37
CA LYS A 175 36.04 -12.17 -10.24
C LYS A 175 34.94 -12.69 -9.31
N LEU A 176 33.92 -13.36 -9.85
CA LEU A 176 32.85 -13.98 -9.05
C LEU A 176 33.37 -15.13 -8.16
N GLY A 177 34.41 -15.84 -8.61
CA GLY A 177 35.05 -16.93 -7.86
C GLY A 177 36.15 -16.50 -6.89
N GLY A 178 36.50 -15.20 -6.81
CA GLY A 178 37.65 -14.71 -6.05
C GLY A 178 37.39 -14.35 -4.59
N GLY A 179 36.15 -14.40 -4.11
CA GLY A 179 35.78 -14.09 -2.73
C GLY A 179 35.86 -15.32 -1.83
N ALA A 180 37.01 -15.55 -1.20
CA ALA A 180 37.14 -16.53 -0.13
C ALA A 180 36.39 -16.04 1.14
N GLY A 181 35.08 -16.25 1.17
CA GLY A 181 34.25 -16.18 2.37
C GLY A 181 33.86 -17.59 2.79
N ASP A 182 33.81 -17.84 4.10
CA ASP A 182 33.55 -19.11 4.80
C ASP A 182 32.13 -19.70 4.59
N TRP A 183 31.66 -19.67 3.34
CA TRP A 183 30.37 -20.20 2.87
C TRP A 183 30.60 -21.33 1.86
N GLY A 184 31.39 -22.32 2.26
CA GLY A 184 31.62 -23.55 1.51
C GLY A 184 32.51 -23.36 0.27
N ALA A 185 33.40 -24.32 0.02
CA ALA A 185 34.19 -24.37 -1.20
C ALA A 185 33.28 -24.59 -2.42
N LEU A 186 32.74 -23.50 -2.97
CA LEU A 186 32.00 -23.54 -4.22
C LEU A 186 33.00 -23.55 -5.37
N ASP A 187 32.92 -24.61 -6.21
CA ASP A 187 33.66 -24.70 -7.47
C ASP A 187 33.54 -23.40 -8.30
N SER A 188 34.55 -23.14 -9.12
CA SER A 188 34.65 -21.97 -10.00
C SER A 188 33.34 -21.64 -10.71
N TRP A 189 32.95 -20.37 -10.72
CA TRP A 189 31.77 -19.90 -11.44
C TRP A 189 31.89 -20.18 -12.94
N THR A 190 30.93 -20.94 -13.49
CA THR A 190 30.78 -21.17 -14.93
C THR A 190 29.59 -20.36 -15.46
N LEU A 191 29.56 -20.10 -16.77
CA LEU A 191 28.45 -19.38 -17.40
C LEU A 191 27.11 -20.07 -17.15
N ASP A 192 27.07 -21.40 -17.29
CA ASP A 192 25.87 -22.22 -17.08
C ASP A 192 25.41 -22.22 -15.61
N ARG A 193 26.32 -22.00 -14.65
CA ARG A 193 25.98 -21.82 -13.24
C ARG A 193 25.44 -20.42 -12.96
N TYR A 194 26.07 -19.40 -13.56
CA TYR A 194 25.64 -18.01 -13.46
C TYR A 194 24.25 -17.78 -14.05
N GLN A 195 23.93 -18.39 -15.19
CA GLN A 195 22.60 -18.28 -15.83
C GLN A 195 21.47 -19.01 -15.07
N ARG A 196 21.82 -19.94 -14.18
CA ARG A 196 20.87 -20.71 -13.36
C ARG A 196 20.67 -20.15 -11.95
N ALA A 197 21.50 -19.20 -11.54
CA ALA A 197 21.43 -18.52 -10.24
C ALA A 197 20.44 -17.35 -10.29
#